data_AF-A0A2V7HXV9-F1
#
_entry.id   AF-A0A2V7HXV9-F1
#
_cell.length_a   1.000
_cell.length_b   1.000
_cell.length_c   1.000
_cell.angle_alpha   90.00
_cell.angle_beta   90.00
_cell.angle_gamma   90.00
#
_symmetry.space_group_name_H-M   'P 1'
#
loop_
_entity.id
_entity.type
_entity.pdbx_description
1 polymer ?
#
loop_
_entity_poly.entity_id
_entity_poly.type
_entity_poly.pdbx_seq_one_letter_code
_entity_poly.pdbx_strand_id
1 'polypeptide(L)' 'MIPGEYLLESGDIEANVGRRTLALSVENTGDRPIQVGSHFHFFEVNRALRF' A
#
# COMPACT_ATOMS: atom_id res chain seq x y z
N MET A 1 11.57 13.72 -32.52
CA MET A 1 10.59 14.43 -31.71
C MET A 1 9.44 13.47 -31.47
N ILE A 2 9.22 13.03 -30.23
CA ILE A 2 8.14 12.10 -29.88
C ILE A 2 7.12 12.87 -29.03
N PRO A 3 6.00 13.33 -29.60
CA PRO A 3 4.97 14.02 -28.82
C PRO A 3 4.46 13.15 -27.68
N GLY A 4 4.53 13.67 -26.44
CA GLY A 4 4.06 12.97 -25.25
C GLY A 4 5.07 12.02 -24.61
N GLU A 5 6.33 12.01 -25.06
CA GLU A 5 7.38 11.24 -24.38
C GLU A 5 7.64 11.79 -22.97
N TYR A 6 7.85 10.88 -22.03
CA TYR A 6 8.39 11.22 -20.72
C TYR A 6 9.91 11.10 -20.75
N LEU A 7 10.57 12.14 -20.25
CA LEU A 7 11.99 12.13 -19.92
C LEU A 7 12.10 12.11 -18.40
N LEU A 8 12.07 10.92 -17.82
CA LEU A 8 12.15 10.74 -16.37
C LEU A 8 13.60 10.87 -15.90
N GLU A 9 13.81 11.53 -14.78
CA GLU A 9 15.11 11.54 -14.12
C GLU A 9 15.43 10.17 -13.51
N SER A 10 16.71 9.88 -13.32
CA SER A 10 17.15 8.67 -12.63
C SER A 10 17.01 8.82 -11.12
N GLY A 11 16.63 7.74 -10.44
CA GLY A 11 16.52 7.70 -8.98
C GLY A 11 15.13 7.31 -8.53
N ASP A 12 15.03 6.89 -7.27
CA ASP A 12 13.78 6.48 -6.66
C ASP A 12 13.14 7.63 -5.87
N ILE A 13 11.81 7.65 -5.79
CA ILE A 13 11.07 8.55 -4.90
C ILE A 13 10.71 7.78 -3.64
N GLU A 14 11.27 8.19 -2.51
CA GLU A 14 10.92 7.63 -1.21
C GLU A 14 9.57 8.17 -0.73
N ALA A 15 8.63 7.26 -0.43
CA ALA A 15 7.33 7.62 0.12
C ALA A 15 7.36 7.59 1.67
N ASN A 16 6.56 8.47 2.30
CA ASN A 16 6.31 8.46 3.75
C ASN A 16 7.55 8.67 4.65
N VAL A 17 8.60 9.33 4.14
CA VAL A 17 9.84 9.62 4.87
C VAL A 17 9.57 10.28 6.23
N GLY A 18 10.28 9.82 7.26
CA GLY A 18 10.20 10.37 8.62
C GLY A 18 8.93 10.02 9.41
N ARG A 19 8.01 9.24 8.84
CA ARG A 19 6.82 8.77 9.57
C ARG A 19 7.11 7.49 10.34
N ARG A 20 6.47 7.34 11.51
CA ARG A 20 6.51 6.08 12.27
C ARG A 20 5.77 4.99 11.50
N THR A 21 6.39 3.84 11.37
CA THR A 21 5.84 2.66 10.68
C THR A 21 5.92 1.43 11.57
N LEU A 22 5.12 0.42 11.23
CA LEU A 22 5.11 -0.88 11.88
C LEU A 22 4.93 -1.95 10.79
N ALA A 23 5.62 -3.08 10.93
CA ALA A 23 5.37 -4.27 10.14
C ALA A 23 4.52 -5.26 10.94
N LEU A 24 3.55 -5.89 10.29
CA LEU A 24 2.62 -6.80 10.94
C LEU A 24 2.19 -7.90 9.97
N SER A 25 2.08 -9.14 10.48
CA SER A 25 1.63 -10.30 9.72
C SER A 25 0.10 -10.34 9.69
N VAL A 26 -0.48 -10.52 8.50
CA VAL A 26 -1.94 -10.52 8.29
C VAL A 26 -2.32 -11.81 7.59
N GLU A 27 -3.39 -12.47 8.07
CA GLU A 27 -3.97 -13.65 7.45
C GLU A 27 -5.45 -13.40 7.12
N ASN A 28 -5.83 -13.67 5.87
CA ASN A 28 -7.25 -13.69 5.50
C ASN A 28 -7.84 -15.07 5.83
N THR A 29 -8.71 -15.12 6.84
CA THR A 29 -9.39 -16.35 7.27
C THR A 29 -10.77 -16.53 6.61
N GLY A 30 -11.15 -15.62 5.72
CA GLY A 30 -12.42 -15.65 4.98
C GLY A 30 -12.37 -16.54 3.74
N ASP A 31 -13.54 -16.73 3.14
CA ASP A 31 -13.74 -17.51 1.92
C ASP A 31 -13.71 -16.68 0.62
N ARG A 32 -13.49 -15.37 0.75
CA ARG A 32 -13.51 -14.39 -0.34
C ARG A 32 -12.27 -13.51 -0.32
N PRO A 33 -11.85 -12.99 -1.48
CA PRO A 33 -10.70 -12.07 -1.56
C PRO A 33 -10.98 -10.76 -0.82
N ILE A 34 -9.93 -10.19 -0.24
CA ILE A 34 -9.95 -8.89 0.47
C ILE A 34 -8.80 -8.04 -0.07
N GLN A 35 -9.09 -6.78 -0.41
CA GLN A 35 -8.11 -5.77 -0.81
C GLN A 35 -8.33 -4.51 0.05
N VAL A 36 -7.24 -3.90 0.52
CA VAL A 36 -7.28 -2.71 1.40
C VAL A 36 -6.56 -1.56 0.72
N GLY A 37 -7.17 -0.37 0.74
CA GLY A 37 -6.59 0.85 0.15
C GLY A 37 -5.53 1.51 1.06
N SER A 38 -4.62 2.29 0.46
CA SER A 38 -3.45 2.86 1.15
C SER A 38 -3.76 3.81 2.32
N HIS A 39 -4.94 4.43 2.34
CA HIS A 39 -5.35 5.40 3.36
C HIS A 39 -6.52 4.91 4.22
N PHE A 40 -6.86 3.63 4.14
CA PHE A 40 -7.87 3.05 5.02
C PHE A 40 -7.28 2.88 6.42
N HIS A 41 -8.04 3.20 7.48
CA HIS A 41 -7.57 3.01 8.85
C HIS A 41 -7.45 1.51 9.14
N PHE A 42 -6.21 1.00 9.18
CA PHE A 42 -5.94 -0.45 9.14
C PHE A 42 -6.59 -1.24 10.29
N PHE A 43 -6.81 -0.61 11.45
CA PHE A 43 -7.50 -1.23 12.59
C PHE A 43 -8.95 -1.59 12.29
N GLU A 44 -9.61 -0.89 11.37
CA GLU A 44 -11.05 -1.05 11.06
C GLU A 44 -11.29 -1.89 9.80
N VAL A 45 -10.28 -2.61 9.31
CA VAL A 45 -10.41 -3.43 8.10
C VAL A 45 -11.39 -4.59 8.32
N ASN A 46 -11.69 -5.31 7.24
CA ASN A 46 -12.59 -6.45 7.29
C ASN A 46 -12.20 -7.42 8.42
N ARG A 47 -13.20 -7.81 9.23
CA ARG A 47 -13.06 -8.66 10.42
C ARG A 47 -12.51 -10.08 10.12
N ALA A 48 -12.48 -10.49 8.86
CA ALA A 48 -11.85 -11.74 8.42
C ALA A 48 -10.32 -11.64 8.28
N LEU A 49 -9.73 -10.44 8.40
CA LEU A 49 -8.28 -10.28 8.50
C LEU A 49 -7.86 -10.44 9.97
N ARG A 50 -7.10 -11.50 10.25
CA ARG A 50 -6.48 -11.75 11.55
C ARG A 50 -5.08 -11.15 11.56
N PHE A 51 -4.81 -10.32 12.56
CA PHE A 51 -3.53 -9.66 12.81
C PHE A 51 -3.32 -9.38 14.30
#